data_AF-I3T136-F1
#
_entry.id   AF-I3T136-F1
#
_cell.length_a   1.000
_cell.length_b   1.000
_cell.length_c   1.000
_cell.angle_alpha   90.00
_cell.angle_beta   90.00
_cell.angle_gamma   90.00
#
_symmetry.space_group_name_H-M   'P 1'
#
loop_
_entity.id
_entity.type
_entity.pdbx_description
1 polymer ?
#
loop_
_entity_poly.entity_id
_entity_poly.type
_entity_poly.pdbx_seq_one_letter_code
_entity_poly.pdbx_strand_id
1 'polypeptide(L)' 'MTVSSICISILSMLSSSPAKKCPEDNDRYVKNCRNGRSPKETKWWFHDDKV' A
#
# COMPACT_ATOMS: atom_id res chain seq x y z
N MET A 1 5.63 -17.11 -7.33
CA MET A 1 4.82 -15.91 -7.65
C MET A 1 5.25 -15.40 -9.01
N THR A 2 4.32 -15.30 -9.96
CA THR A 2 4.61 -14.74 -11.29
C THR A 2 4.18 -13.29 -11.35
N VAL A 3 4.81 -12.48 -12.21
CA VAL A 3 4.37 -11.09 -12.44
C VAL A 3 2.90 -11.04 -12.85
N SER A 4 2.45 -11.98 -13.68
CA SER A 4 1.05 -12.11 -14.08
C SER A 4 0.10 -12.25 -12.87
N SER A 5 0.44 -13.13 -11.91
CA SER A 5 -0.37 -13.27 -10.69
C SER A 5 -0.45 -11.98 -9.87
N ILE A 6 0.63 -11.17 -9.83
CA ILE A 6 0.65 -9.88 -9.13
C ILE A 6 -0.26 -8.87 -9.84
N CYS A 7 -0.20 -8.80 -11.17
CA CYS A 7 -1.05 -7.91 -11.95
C CYS A 7 -2.54 -8.18 -11.70
N ILE A 8 -2.94 -9.45 -11.72
CA ILE A 8 -4.33 -9.85 -11.46
C ILE A 8 -4.75 -9.48 -10.03
N SER A 9 -3.88 -9.72 -9.03
CA SER A 9 -4.19 -9.35 -7.64
C SER A 9 -4.41 -7.84 -7.46
N ILE A 10 -3.57 -6.99 -8.08
CA ILE A 10 -3.73 -5.53 -8.02
C ILE A 10 -5.03 -5.10 -8.72
N LEU A 11 -5.33 -5.68 -9.89
CA LEU A 11 -6.58 -5.42 -10.61
C LEU A 11 -7.80 -5.74 -9.75
N SER A 12 -7.81 -6.92 -9.11
CA SER A 12 -8.90 -7.34 -8.23
C SER A 12 -9.05 -6.41 -7.03
N MET A 13 -7.94 -5.99 -6.41
CA MET A 13 -7.95 -5.04 -5.29
C MET A 13 -8.57 -3.69 -5.67
N LEU A 14 -8.23 -3.15 -6.84
CA LEU A 14 -8.78 -1.87 -7.30
C LEU A 14 -10.27 -1.99 -7.69
N SER A 15 -10.66 -3.14 -8.25
CA SER A 15 -12.04 -3.40 -8.69
C SER A 15 -13.01 -3.58 -7.52
N SER A 16 -12.54 -4.06 -6.37
CA SER A 16 -13.35 -4.29 -5.18
C SER A 16 -13.38 -3.11 -4.20
N SER A 17 -12.68 -2.01 -4.48
CA SER A 17 -12.63 -0.86 -3.57
C SER A 17 -14.00 -0.16 -3.50
N PRO A 18 -14.64 -0.07 -2.32
CA PRO A 18 -15.97 0.53 -2.19
C PRO A 18 -15.95 2.06 -2.37
N ALA A 19 -14.79 2.70 -2.26
CA ALA A 19 -14.64 4.14 -2.41
C ALA A 19 -13.25 4.52 -2.91
N LYS A 20 -13.17 5.63 -3.66
CA LYS A 20 -11.91 6.28 -4.04
C LYS A 20 -11.46 7.17 -2.90
N LYS A 21 -10.58 6.65 -2.05
CA LYS A 21 -10.00 7.41 -0.92
C LYS A 21 -8.51 7.15 -0.79
N CYS A 22 -7.80 8.14 -0.27
CA CYS A 22 -6.39 7.99 0.10
C CYS A 22 -6.29 7.25 1.45
N PRO A 23 -5.22 6.45 1.69
CA PRO A 23 -4.93 5.92 3.02
C PRO A 23 -4.76 7.04 4.05
N GLU A 24 -5.16 6.78 5.30
CA GLU A 24 -5.16 7.78 6.37
C GLU A 24 -3.77 8.34 6.70
N ASP A 25 -2.71 7.56 6.50
CA ASP A 25 -1.32 7.95 6.78
C ASP A 25 -0.49 8.20 5.51
N ASN A 26 -1.13 8.36 4.34
CA ASN A 26 -0.45 8.54 3.06
C ASN A 26 0.64 9.62 3.11
N ASP A 27 0.34 10.79 3.67
CA ASP A 27 1.29 11.90 3.71
C ASP A 27 2.51 11.58 4.59
N ARG A 28 2.30 10.81 5.67
CA ARG A 28 3.39 10.33 6.52
C ARG A 28 4.22 9.27 5.80
N TYR A 29 3.56 8.35 5.09
CA TYR A 29 4.23 7.34 4.27
C TYR A 29 5.11 8.00 3.20
N VAL A 30 4.56 8.92 2.42
CA VAL A 30 5.25 9.64 1.35
C VAL A 30 6.43 10.47 1.89
N LYS A 31 6.28 11.15 3.03
CA LYS A 31 7.40 11.88 3.68
C LYS A 31 8.54 10.96 4.13
N ASN A 32 8.20 9.74 4.55
CA ASN A 32 9.18 8.74 5.00
C ASN A 32 9.71 7.86 3.87
N CYS A 33 9.12 7.92 2.67
CA CYS A 33 9.68 7.29 1.48
C CYS A 33 11.06 7.91 1.25
N ARG A 34 12.11 7.08 1.35
CA ARG A 34 13.49 7.52 1.19
C ARG A 34 13.76 7.75 -0.30
N ASN A 35 13.30 8.88 -0.85
CA ASN A 35 13.51 9.41 -2.21
C ASN A 35 14.18 8.42 -3.19
N GLY A 36 13.42 7.41 -3.66
CA GLY A 36 13.87 6.44 -4.67
C GLY A 36 14.36 5.08 -4.16
N ARG A 37 14.32 4.80 -2.85
CA ARG A 37 14.59 3.45 -2.31
C ARG A 37 13.37 2.55 -2.35
N SER A 38 13.62 1.24 -2.25
CA SER A 38 12.58 0.20 -2.31
C SER A 38 11.50 0.44 -1.26
N PRO A 39 10.20 0.35 -1.61
CA PRO A 39 9.09 0.40 -0.64
C PRO A 39 9.25 -0.57 0.53
N LYS A 40 9.98 -1.68 0.34
CA LYS A 40 10.29 -2.68 1.38
C LYS A 40 11.16 -2.15 2.52
N GLU A 41 11.89 -1.06 2.29
CA GLU A 41 12.73 -0.42 3.31
C GLU A 41 11.98 0.60 4.16
N THR A 42 10.75 0.96 3.76
CA THR A 42 9.92 1.87 4.55
C THR A 42 9.42 1.12 5.78
N LYS A 43 9.69 1.66 6.97
CA LYS A 43 9.22 1.05 8.23
C LYS A 43 7.71 0.93 8.16
N TRP A 44 7.22 -0.31 8.25
CA TRP A 44 5.79 -0.58 8.24
C TRP A 44 5.17 -0.15 9.56
N TRP A 45 4.02 0.52 9.45
CA TRP A 45 3.23 0.95 10.58
C TRP A 45 1.91 0.21 10.52
N PHE A 46 1.71 -0.69 11.49
CA PHE A 46 0.44 -1.38 11.64
C PHE A 46 -0.55 -0.43 12.32
N HIS A 47 -1.76 -0.32 11.77
CA HIS A 47 -2.80 0.57 12.28
C HIS A 47 -4.02 -0.19 12.83
N ASP A 48 -3.93 -1.51 12.98
CA ASP A 48 -5.00 -2.33 13.54
C ASP A 48 -4.79 -2.51 15.05
N ASP A 49 -5.00 -1.42 15.81
CA ASP A 49 -5.00 -1.44 17.28
C ASP A 49 -6.38 -1.83 17.83
N LYS A 50 -7.25 -2.44 17.02
CA LYS A 50 -8.54 -2.97 17.47
C LYS A 50 -8.38 -4.42 17.92
N VAL A 51 -8.30 -4.60 19.24
CA VAL A 51 -8.67 -5.87 19.90
C VAL A 51 -10.18 -5.99 19.95
#